data_AF-A0AAD0JSH5-F1
#
_entry.id   AF-A0AAD0JSH5-F1
#
_cell.length_a   1.000
_cell.length_b   1.000
_cell.length_c   1.000
_cell.angle_alpha   90.00
_cell.angle_beta   90.00
_cell.angle_gamma   90.00
#
_symmetry.space_group_name_H-M   'P 1'
#
loop_
_entity.id
_entity.type
_entity.pdbx_description
1 polymer ?
#
loop_
_entity_poly.entity_id
_entity_poly.type
_entity_poly.pdbx_seq_one_letter_code
_entity_poly.pdbx_strand_id
1 'polypeptide(L)'
;MVRALVEARFRGDVTTTTALCTPDIVLRIEGSHEARGREGLAHLMEFNREVATNVRVEIHRVMASGDTVAMSRTMFLTINGQAVELSAGAFFTLRDGLVREWSDYLDMSEVARALGH
;
A
#
# COMPACT_ATOMS: atom_id res chain seq x y z
N MET A 1 -1.78 -1.59 14.88
CA MET A 1 -0.70 -0.94 14.10
C MET A 1 -0.87 -1.07 12.58
N VAL A 2 -0.84 -2.26 11.98
CA VAL A 2 -0.88 -2.40 10.49
C VAL A 2 -2.10 -1.73 9.85
N ARG A 3 -3.27 -1.80 10.49
CA ARG A 3 -4.46 -1.02 10.07
C ARG A 3 -4.17 0.48 9.98
N ALA A 4 -3.56 1.06 11.01
CA ALA A 4 -3.21 2.47 11.06
C ALA A 4 -2.17 2.85 9.99
N LEU A 5 -1.21 1.96 9.71
CA LEU A 5 -0.25 2.13 8.61
C LEU A 5 -0.97 2.26 7.26
N VAL A 6 -1.85 1.30 6.94
CA VAL A 6 -2.60 1.31 5.67
C VAL A 6 -3.50 2.53 5.59
N GLU A 7 -4.22 2.85 6.66
CA GLU A 7 -5.08 4.04 6.69
C GLU A 7 -4.29 5.35 6.51
N ALA A 8 -3.14 5.50 7.17
CA ALA A 8 -2.25 6.65 6.98
C ALA A 8 -1.75 6.73 5.53
N ARG A 9 -1.35 5.60 4.96
CA ARG A 9 -0.88 5.49 3.58
C ARG A 9 -1.92 5.96 2.57
N PHE A 10 -3.18 5.58 2.76
CA PHE A 10 -4.29 5.97 1.87
C PHE A 10 -4.80 7.38 2.12
N ARG A 11 -4.58 7.96 3.31
CA ARG A 11 -4.77 9.40 3.56
C ARG A 11 -3.64 10.27 3.01
N GLY A 12 -2.57 9.68 2.48
CA GLY A 12 -1.39 10.40 2.01
C GLY A 12 -0.51 10.96 3.13
N ASP A 13 -0.66 10.45 4.36
CA ASP A 13 0.12 10.86 5.54
C ASP A 13 1.48 10.14 5.54
N VAL A 14 2.46 10.74 4.85
CA VAL A 14 3.82 10.21 4.69
C VAL A 14 4.52 10.06 6.04
N THR A 15 4.34 11.03 6.94
CA THR A 15 5.01 11.04 8.25
C THR A 15 4.57 9.85 9.10
N THR A 16 3.26 9.65 9.28
CA THR A 16 2.75 8.51 10.05
C THR A 16 3.07 7.19 9.36
N THR A 17 2.95 7.13 8.02
CA THR A 17 3.25 5.90 7.26
C THR A 17 4.70 5.46 7.48
N THR A 18 5.66 6.36 7.29
CA THR A 18 7.09 6.03 7.41
C THR A 18 7.51 5.76 8.85
N ALA A 19 6.91 6.43 9.84
CA ALA A 19 7.17 6.20 11.26
C ALA A 19 6.75 4.79 11.73
N LEU A 20 5.73 4.20 11.12
CA LEU A 20 5.24 2.85 11.43
C LEU A 20 6.01 1.73 10.72
N CYS A 21 7.02 2.08 9.91
CA CYS A 21 7.86 1.15 9.18
C CYS A 21 9.29 1.17 9.72
N THR A 22 10.02 0.06 9.60
CA THR A 22 11.45 0.05 9.87
C THR A 22 12.20 0.93 8.86
N PRO A 23 13.41 1.43 9.18
CA PRO A 23 14.19 2.23 8.23
C PRO A 23 14.46 1.52 6.89
N ASP A 24 14.57 0.20 6.94
CA ASP A 24 14.89 -0.70 5.82
C ASP A 24 13.65 -1.38 5.18
N ILE A 25 12.42 -0.93 5.48
CA ILE A 25 11.16 -1.48 4.93
C ILE A 25 11.25 -1.83 3.45
N VAL A 26 10.70 -2.98 3.06
CA VAL A 26 10.48 -3.32 1.65
C VAL A 26 8.98 -3.44 1.42
N LEU A 27 8.44 -2.58 0.55
CA LEU A 27 7.10 -2.72 0.00
C LEU A 27 7.22 -3.33 -1.40
N ARG A 28 6.50 -4.42 -1.65
CA ARG A 28 6.43 -5.07 -2.96
C ARG A 28 4.98 -5.13 -3.42
N ILE A 29 4.73 -4.64 -4.63
CA ILE A 29 3.55 -5.01 -5.41
C ILE A 29 4.00 -6.18 -6.27
N GLU A 30 3.55 -7.38 -5.92
CA GLU A 30 4.03 -8.62 -6.51
C GLU A 30 3.84 -8.62 -8.03
N GLY A 31 4.91 -8.91 -8.76
CA GLY A 31 4.92 -8.89 -10.23
C GLY A 31 4.95 -7.50 -10.88
N SER A 32 5.04 -6.40 -10.12
CA SER A 32 5.01 -5.04 -10.68
C SER A 32 6.11 -4.12 -10.17
N HIS A 33 6.16 -3.82 -8.87
CA HIS A 33 7.00 -2.75 -8.33
C HIS A 33 7.56 -3.09 -6.95
N GLU A 34 8.72 -2.52 -6.62
CA GLU A 34 9.34 -2.65 -5.32
C GLU A 34 9.87 -1.28 -4.86
N ALA A 35 9.49 -0.88 -3.64
CA ALA A 35 10.00 0.30 -2.96
C ALA A 35 10.82 -0.11 -1.73
N ARG A 36 12.02 0.46 -1.60
CA ARG A 36 12.96 0.14 -0.51
C ARG A 36 13.22 1.33 0.40
N GLY A 37 13.25 1.06 1.70
CA GLY A 37 13.45 2.04 2.74
C GLY A 37 12.28 3.02 2.88
N ARG A 38 12.33 3.83 3.94
CA ARG A 38 11.32 4.88 4.16
C ARG A 38 11.29 5.90 3.03
N GLU A 39 12.43 6.21 2.43
CA GLU A 39 12.55 7.12 1.28
C GLU A 39 11.85 6.56 0.04
N GLY A 40 12.13 5.30 -0.35
CA GLY A 40 11.44 4.68 -1.48
C GLY A 40 9.92 4.58 -1.27
N LEU A 41 9.48 4.30 -0.05
CA LEU A 41 8.06 4.32 0.31
C LEU A 41 7.45 5.72 0.16
N ALA A 42 8.16 6.77 0.58
CA ALA A 42 7.71 8.15 0.44
C ALA A 42 7.62 8.58 -1.03
N HIS A 43 8.61 8.24 -1.86
CA HIS A 43 8.57 8.50 -3.31
C HIS A 43 7.40 7.77 -3.98
N LEU A 44 7.12 6.52 -3.61
CA LEU A 44 5.94 5.81 -4.12
C LEU A 44 4.63 6.52 -3.72
N MET A 45 4.55 7.05 -2.50
CA MET A 45 3.39 7.84 -2.06
C MET A 45 3.21 9.12 -2.86
N GLU A 46 4.30 9.82 -3.14
CA GLU A 46 4.30 11.04 -3.94
C GLU A 46 3.85 10.75 -5.38
N PHE A 47 4.47 9.75 -6.03
CA PHE A 47 4.05 9.29 -7.36
C PHE A 47 2.56 8.93 -7.40
N ASN A 48 2.06 8.18 -6.41
CA ASN A 48 0.64 7.85 -6.38
C ASN A 48 -0.27 9.07 -6.23
N ARG A 49 0.18 10.14 -5.56
CA ARG A 49 -0.58 11.39 -5.45
C ARG A 49 -0.62 12.16 -6.76
N GLU A 50 0.42 12.06 -7.58
CA GLU A 50 0.48 12.70 -8.90
C GLU A 50 -0.44 12.01 -9.90
N VAL A 51 -0.52 10.68 -9.87
CA VAL A 51 -1.28 9.90 -10.87
C VAL A 51 -2.73 9.61 -10.48
N ALA A 52 -3.07 9.67 -9.18
CA ALA A 52 -4.37 9.27 -8.69
C ALA A 52 -5.01 10.28 -7.73
N THR A 53 -6.33 10.43 -7.87
CA THR A 53 -7.18 11.26 -7.00
C THR A 53 -8.30 10.40 -6.38
N ASN A 54 -9.12 10.98 -5.49
CA ASN A 54 -10.24 10.31 -4.82
C ASN A 54 -9.86 8.96 -4.17
N VAL A 55 -8.65 8.90 -3.61
CA VAL A 55 -8.07 7.69 -3.05
C VAL A 55 -8.75 7.33 -1.72
N ARG A 56 -9.30 6.11 -1.62
CA ARG A 56 -9.83 5.55 -0.36
C ARG A 56 -9.56 4.05 -0.27
N VAL A 57 -9.60 3.53 0.94
CA VAL A 57 -9.43 2.10 1.23
C VAL A 57 -10.54 1.60 2.13
N GLU A 58 -10.99 0.39 1.86
CA GLU A 58 -11.93 -0.36 2.68
C GLU A 58 -11.27 -1.67 3.13
N ILE A 59 -11.05 -1.81 4.44
CA ILE A 59 -10.37 -2.97 5.02
C ILE A 59 -11.40 -3.99 5.49
N HIS A 60 -11.41 -5.16 4.86
CA HIS A 60 -12.41 -6.20 5.10
C HIS A 60 -12.02 -7.16 6.21
N ARG A 61 -10.77 -7.63 6.21
CA ARG A 61 -10.25 -8.62 7.16
C ARG A 61 -8.84 -8.29 7.55
N VAL A 62 -8.52 -8.56 8.82
CA VAL A 62 -7.18 -8.48 9.39
C VAL A 62 -6.98 -9.72 10.24
N MET A 63 -5.91 -10.46 9.99
CA MET A 63 -5.53 -11.66 10.75
C MET A 63 -4.07 -11.54 11.15
N ALA A 64 -3.72 -11.98 12.35
CA ALA A 64 -2.34 -11.94 12.85
C ALA A 64 -1.92 -13.34 13.32
N SER A 65 -0.67 -13.70 13.04
CA SER A 65 -0.04 -14.92 13.51
C SER A 65 1.46 -14.68 13.67
N GLY A 66 1.96 -14.76 14.91
CA GLY A 66 3.33 -14.36 15.23
C GLY A 66 3.60 -12.93 14.79
N ASP A 67 4.71 -12.74 14.07
CA ASP A 67 5.11 -11.43 13.52
C ASP A 67 4.52 -11.14 12.14
N THR A 68 3.56 -11.95 11.67
CA THR A 68 2.91 -11.74 10.37
C THR A 68 1.47 -11.27 10.55
N VAL A 69 1.08 -10.25 9.78
CA VAL A 69 -0.30 -9.81 9.62
C VAL A 69 -0.74 -10.00 8.18
N ALA A 70 -1.90 -10.61 7.97
CA ALA A 70 -2.57 -10.69 6.68
C ALA A 70 -3.75 -9.71 6.63
N MET A 71 -3.98 -9.10 5.47
CA MET A 71 -5.09 -8.16 5.26
C MET A 71 -5.74 -8.36 3.89
N SER A 72 -7.06 -8.32 3.84
CA SER A 72 -7.81 -8.18 2.59
C SER A 72 -8.51 -6.82 2.57
N ARG A 73 -8.40 -6.10 1.46
CA ARG A 73 -8.96 -4.74 1.30
C ARG A 73 -9.39 -4.47 -0.13
N THR A 74 -10.28 -3.50 -0.30
CA THR A 74 -10.57 -2.88 -1.60
C THR A 74 -10.05 -1.45 -1.60
N MET A 75 -9.39 -1.04 -2.69
CA MET A 75 -8.84 0.29 -2.89
C MET A 75 -9.61 0.94 -4.03
N PHE A 76 -9.97 2.21 -3.85
CA PHE A 76 -10.68 2.98 -4.85
C PHE A 76 -9.88 4.22 -5.14
N LEU A 77 -9.74 4.55 -6.41
CA LEU A 77 -8.96 5.67 -6.90
C LEU A 77 -9.48 6.15 -8.25
N THR A 78 -9.11 7.36 -8.64
CA THR A 78 -9.41 7.93 -9.96
C THR A 78 -8.10 8.22 -10.67
N ILE A 79 -7.84 7.55 -11.80
CA ILE A 79 -6.68 7.76 -12.67
C ILE A 79 -7.20 8.27 -14.01
N ASN A 80 -6.64 9.37 -14.53
CA ASN A 80 -7.04 9.96 -15.83
C ASN A 80 -8.57 10.15 -15.97
N GLY A 81 -9.24 10.52 -14.88
CA GLY A 81 -10.71 10.68 -14.83
C GLY A 81 -11.52 9.39 -14.78
N GLN A 82 -10.87 8.22 -14.82
CA GLN A 82 -11.51 6.91 -14.73
C GLN A 82 -11.49 6.40 -13.28
N ALA A 83 -12.64 5.95 -12.80
CA ALA A 83 -12.74 5.27 -11.51
C ALA A 83 -12.15 3.85 -11.63
N VAL A 84 -11.22 3.53 -10.73
CA VAL A 84 -10.54 2.25 -10.64
C VAL A 84 -10.80 1.65 -9.26
N GLU A 85 -11.19 0.38 -9.25
CA GLU A 85 -11.38 -0.42 -8.04
C GLU A 85 -10.41 -1.60 -8.06
N LEU A 86 -9.65 -1.77 -6.98
CA LEU A 86 -8.64 -2.82 -6.87
C LEU A 86 -8.89 -3.64 -5.61
N SER A 87 -9.11 -4.94 -5.77
CA SER A 87 -9.08 -5.89 -4.65
C SER A 87 -7.63 -6.29 -4.37
N ALA A 88 -7.22 -6.23 -3.11
CA ALA A 88 -5.87 -6.58 -2.70
C ALA A 88 -5.85 -7.50 -1.48
N GLY A 89 -5.02 -8.53 -1.55
CA GLY A 89 -4.53 -9.28 -0.40
C GLY A 89 -3.12 -8.80 -0.05
N ALA A 90 -2.78 -8.75 1.23
CA ALA A 90 -1.47 -8.32 1.67
C ALA A 90 -0.96 -9.10 2.86
N PHE A 91 0.35 -9.28 2.91
CA PHE A 91 1.08 -9.76 4.08
C PHE A 91 2.06 -8.69 4.56
N PHE A 92 2.15 -8.56 5.88
CA PHE A 92 3.04 -7.64 6.56
C PHE A 92 3.88 -8.43 7.56
N THR A 93 5.20 -8.28 7.52
CA THR A 93 6.11 -8.84 8.52
C THR A 93 6.56 -7.74 9.46
N LEU A 94 6.45 -7.97 10.77
CA LEU A 94 6.83 -7.03 11.81
C LEU A 94 8.22 -7.34 12.35
N ARG A 95 8.92 -6.30 12.81
CA ARG A 95 10.15 -6.39 13.60
C ARG A 95 10.14 -5.26 14.63
N ASP A 96 10.25 -5.60 15.91
CA ASP A 96 10.24 -4.64 17.03
C ASP A 96 9.03 -3.69 17.01
N GLY A 97 7.85 -4.22 16.64
CA GLY A 97 6.62 -3.45 16.57
C GLY A 97 6.55 -2.45 15.41
N LEU A 98 7.41 -2.57 14.40
CA LEU A 98 7.38 -1.81 13.15
C LEU A 98 7.21 -2.75 11.96
N VAL A 99 6.65 -2.28 10.86
CA VAL A 99 6.55 -3.08 9.63
C VAL A 99 7.89 -3.09 8.90
N ARG A 100 8.44 -4.29 8.65
CA ARG A 100 9.70 -4.54 7.94
C ARG A 100 9.50 -4.97 6.50
N GLU A 101 8.41 -5.69 6.22
CA GLU A 101 8.04 -6.12 4.88
C GLU A 101 6.55 -5.92 4.67
N TRP A 102 6.17 -5.53 3.46
CA TRP A 102 4.79 -5.42 3.00
C TRP A 102 4.73 -5.96 1.57
N SER A 103 4.13 -7.14 1.38
CA SER A 103 3.82 -7.70 0.07
C SER A 103 2.33 -7.53 -0.24
N ASP A 104 2.04 -6.86 -1.34
CA ASP A 104 0.72 -6.64 -1.91
C ASP A 104 0.50 -7.52 -3.13
N TYR A 105 -0.64 -8.22 -3.13
CA TYR A 105 -1.12 -9.04 -4.23
C TYR A 105 -2.41 -8.41 -4.76
N LEU A 106 -2.32 -7.81 -5.94
CA LEU A 106 -3.43 -7.18 -6.66
C LEU A 106 -3.20 -7.31 -8.16
N ASP A 107 -4.30 -7.24 -8.92
CA ASP A 107 -4.24 -7.17 -10.37
C ASP A 107 -3.96 -5.72 -10.81
N MET A 108 -2.80 -5.52 -11.42
CA MET A 108 -2.37 -4.21 -11.92
C MET A 108 -2.86 -3.90 -13.34
N SER A 109 -3.55 -4.83 -14.01
CA SER A 109 -4.08 -4.62 -15.37
C SER A 109 -5.07 -3.46 -15.41
N GLU A 110 -5.89 -3.30 -14.38
CA GLU A 110 -6.84 -2.21 -14.23
C GLU A 110 -6.16 -0.84 -14.13
N VAL A 111 -5.03 -0.77 -13.42
CA VAL A 111 -4.21 0.44 -13.32
C VAL A 111 -3.54 0.73 -14.65
N ALA A 112 -2.93 -0.27 -15.29
CA ALA A 112 -2.28 -0.13 -16.58
C ALA A 112 -3.26 0.40 -17.65
N ARG A 113 -4.44 -0.19 -17.72
CA ARG A 113 -5.52 0.25 -18.61
C ARG A 113 -5.94 1.70 -18.38
N ALA A 114 -6.08 2.11 -17.11
CA ALA A 114 -6.43 3.49 -16.77
C ALA A 114 -5.31 4.50 -17.09
N LEU A 115 -4.06 4.06 -17.09
CA LEU A 115 -2.90 4.83 -17.54
C LEU A 115 -2.75 4.87 -19.08
N GLY A 116 -3.51 4.06 -19.81
CA GLY A 116 -3.46 3.98 -21.27
C GLY A 116 -2.38 3.04 -21.82
N HIS A 117 -1.97 2.04 -21.03
CA HIS A 117 -1.04 0.98 -21.44
C HIS A 117 -1.74 -0.31 -21.84
#